data_AF-A0A4Q4YAB1-F1
#
_entry.id   AF-A0A4Q4YAB1-F1
#
_cell.length_a   1.000
_cell.length_b   1.000
_cell.length_c   1.000
_cell.angle_alpha   90.00
_cell.angle_beta   90.00
_cell.angle_gamma   90.00
#
_symmetry.space_group_name_H-M   'P 1'
#
loop_
_entity.id
_entity.type
_entity.pdbx_description
1 polymer ?
#
loop_
_entity_poly.entity_id
_entity_poly.type
_entity_poly.pdbx_seq_one_letter_code
_entity_poly.pdbx_strand_id
1 'polypeptide(L)'
;MPYRLNEETGIIDYAKLHEVAQIYRPKIIVAGASAYSRFIDYKLMKETCDKINAYLVSDMAHISGLVAAKVAPSPFNFSDIVTTTSHKSLRGPRGAMIFYRKGVRKVNPRTKQEILYDLEGPINSSVFPGHQGGPHNHTITALAVALKQAQSPEFRAYQKQVLANAKALAARLGNSKDNGGLGYKIVSGGTDNHLVLVDLKPQSIDGARVERVLELVGVASNKNTVPGDKSAMVPGGLRLGTPAMTTRGFTEDDFTRVADIVGRAVKIASRFDETARNAAEGKGEKYKLKSFFDYLRNGDEDSEIVQLRSEVSDWVGTYPLPWDEKP
;
A
#
# COMPACT_ATOMS: atom_id res chain seq x y z
N MET A 1 6.58 -14.52 -15.00
CA MET A 1 5.67 -15.42 -14.26
C MET A 1 5.47 -14.87 -12.85
N PRO A 2 4.23 -14.75 -12.34
CA PRO A 2 3.99 -14.25 -10.98
C PRO A 2 4.26 -15.33 -9.93
N TYR A 3 4.72 -14.92 -8.75
CA TYR A 3 4.53 -15.69 -7.52
C TYR A 3 3.30 -15.14 -6.78
N ARG A 4 2.70 -15.94 -5.90
CA ARG A 4 1.42 -15.61 -5.25
C ARG A 4 1.53 -15.62 -3.73
N LEU A 5 0.48 -15.13 -3.09
CA LEU A 5 0.27 -15.32 -1.65
C LEU A 5 -0.24 -16.74 -1.41
N ASN A 6 0.03 -17.28 -0.23
CA ASN A 6 -0.80 -18.32 0.35
C ASN A 6 -2.14 -17.64 0.73
N GLU A 7 -3.24 -18.06 0.11
CA GLU A 7 -4.53 -17.35 0.24
C GLU A 7 -5.16 -17.49 1.63
N GLU A 8 -4.82 -18.53 2.39
CA GLU A 8 -5.30 -18.74 3.75
C GLU A 8 -4.64 -17.76 4.72
N THR A 9 -3.33 -17.56 4.58
CA THR A 9 -2.53 -16.71 5.47
C THR A 9 -2.40 -15.27 4.99
N GLY A 10 -2.59 -15.00 3.70
CA GLY A 10 -2.34 -13.69 3.10
C GLY A 10 -0.85 -13.29 3.04
N ILE A 11 0.07 -14.24 3.28
CA ILE A 11 1.52 -14.05 3.24
C ILE A 11 2.07 -14.55 1.90
N ILE A 12 3.16 -13.97 1.40
CA ILE A 12 3.85 -14.50 0.21
C ILE A 12 4.20 -15.97 0.42
N ASP A 13 3.82 -16.83 -0.53
CA ASP A 13 4.19 -18.24 -0.48
C ASP A 13 5.64 -18.40 -0.97
N TYR A 14 6.59 -18.23 -0.04
CA TYR A 14 8.02 -18.33 -0.33
C TYR A 14 8.43 -19.74 -0.77
N ALA A 15 7.77 -20.79 -0.27
CA ALA A 15 8.04 -22.16 -0.68
C ALA A 15 7.67 -22.37 -2.14
N LYS A 16 6.46 -21.92 -2.55
CA LYS A 16 6.03 -22.00 -3.94
C LYS A 16 6.83 -21.09 -4.85
N LEU A 17 7.19 -19.89 -4.38
CA LEU A 17 8.13 -19.01 -5.09
C LEU A 17 9.44 -19.74 -5.39
N HIS A 18 10.01 -20.44 -4.40
CA HIS A 18 11.25 -21.18 -4.54
C HIS A 18 11.15 -22.28 -5.60
N GLU A 19 10.09 -23.11 -5.50
CA GLU A 19 9.81 -24.20 -6.44
C GLU A 19 9.69 -23.67 -7.88
N VAL A 20 8.85 -22.65 -8.08
CA VAL A 20 8.59 -22.07 -9.41
C VAL A 20 9.86 -21.43 -9.99
N ALA A 21 10.66 -20.76 -9.16
CA ALA A 21 11.89 -20.12 -9.60
C ALA A 21 12.93 -21.13 -10.12
N GLN A 22 13.01 -22.33 -9.54
CA GLN A 22 13.92 -23.38 -10.02
C GLN A 22 13.53 -23.93 -11.40
N ILE A 23 12.23 -24.02 -11.67
CA ILE A 23 11.68 -24.51 -12.94
C ILE A 23 11.81 -23.42 -14.01
N TYR A 24 11.34 -22.21 -13.70
CA TYR A 24 11.27 -21.10 -14.66
C TYR A 24 12.62 -20.42 -14.91
N ARG A 25 13.55 -20.50 -13.94
CA ARG A 25 14.89 -19.89 -13.98
C ARG A 25 14.91 -18.40 -14.39
N PRO A 26 14.16 -17.54 -13.68
CA PRO A 26 14.15 -16.11 -13.99
C PRO A 26 15.54 -15.49 -13.84
N LYS A 27 15.84 -14.44 -14.62
CA LYS A 27 17.06 -13.64 -14.45
C LYS A 27 16.95 -12.60 -13.34
N ILE A 28 15.72 -12.22 -13.00
CA ILE A 28 15.39 -11.21 -11.99
C ILE A 28 14.19 -11.72 -11.18
N ILE A 29 14.27 -11.62 -9.85
CA ILE A 29 13.10 -11.71 -8.97
C ILE A 29 12.86 -10.33 -8.36
N VAL A 30 11.62 -9.85 -8.47
CA VAL A 30 11.21 -8.55 -7.89
C VAL A 30 10.61 -8.75 -6.51
N ALA A 31 11.16 -8.06 -5.52
CA ALA A 31 10.74 -8.04 -4.12
C ALA A 31 10.16 -6.66 -3.76
N GLY A 32 8.90 -6.43 -4.12
CA GLY A 32 8.20 -5.17 -3.88
C GLY A 32 6.69 -5.36 -4.02
N ALA A 33 5.93 -4.54 -3.30
CA ALA A 33 4.48 -4.66 -3.27
C ALA A 33 3.80 -3.31 -3.04
N SER A 34 2.61 -3.15 -3.65
CA SER A 34 1.76 -1.97 -3.49
C SER A 34 0.66 -2.14 -2.44
N ALA A 35 0.21 -3.38 -2.22
CA ALA A 35 -0.92 -3.72 -1.34
C ALA A 35 -0.60 -4.99 -0.53
N TYR A 36 0.51 -4.94 0.23
CA TYR A 36 0.94 -6.01 1.14
C TYR A 36 1.25 -5.38 2.50
N SER A 37 0.57 -5.82 3.56
CA SER A 37 0.64 -5.21 4.89
C SER A 37 1.76 -5.76 5.76
N ARG A 38 2.54 -6.72 5.27
CA ARG A 38 3.67 -7.34 5.98
C ARG A 38 5.00 -6.93 5.37
N PHE A 39 6.08 -7.14 6.10
CA PHE A 39 7.41 -6.99 5.52
C PHE A 39 7.78 -8.19 4.67
N ILE A 40 8.53 -7.94 3.59
CA ILE A 40 9.03 -8.98 2.70
C ILE A 40 10.30 -9.58 3.34
N ASP A 41 10.37 -10.91 3.40
CA ASP A 41 11.60 -11.61 3.70
C ASP A 41 12.58 -11.55 2.52
N TYR A 42 13.40 -10.51 2.51
CA TYR A 42 14.43 -10.30 1.49
C TYR A 42 15.53 -11.37 1.52
N LYS A 43 15.79 -11.97 2.69
CA LYS A 43 16.81 -13.00 2.84
C LYS A 43 16.40 -14.26 2.09
N LEU A 44 15.17 -14.75 2.31
CA LEU A 44 14.65 -15.94 1.62
C LEU A 44 14.58 -15.73 0.09
N MET A 45 14.19 -14.52 -0.35
CA MET A 45 14.20 -14.20 -1.78
C MET A 45 15.62 -14.16 -2.36
N LYS A 46 16.60 -13.65 -1.61
CA LYS A 46 18.00 -13.62 -2.04
C LYS A 46 18.60 -15.02 -2.12
N GLU A 47 18.34 -15.88 -1.14
CA GLU A 47 18.75 -17.29 -1.16
C GLU A 47 18.22 -18.02 -2.40
N THR A 48 16.96 -17.73 -2.78
CA THR A 48 16.40 -18.24 -4.03
C THR A 48 17.14 -17.71 -5.25
N CYS A 49 17.37 -16.40 -5.33
CA CYS A 49 18.11 -15.79 -6.44
C CYS A 49 19.52 -16.37 -6.59
N ASP A 50 20.24 -16.57 -5.49
CA ASP A 50 21.61 -17.05 -5.53
C ASP A 50 21.70 -18.49 -6.05
N LYS A 51 20.73 -19.36 -5.70
CA LYS A 51 20.63 -20.74 -6.21
C LYS A 51 20.41 -20.81 -7.72
N ILE A 52 19.64 -19.89 -8.29
CA ILE A 52 19.34 -19.88 -9.74
C ILE A 52 20.17 -18.85 -10.54
N ASN A 53 21.14 -18.20 -9.88
CA ASN A 53 21.95 -17.12 -10.44
C ASN A 53 21.13 -15.94 -11.02
N ALA A 54 20.06 -15.56 -10.34
CA ALA A 54 19.26 -14.37 -10.64
C ALA A 54 19.77 -13.14 -9.87
N TYR A 55 19.29 -11.96 -10.27
CA TYR A 55 19.38 -10.73 -9.48
C TYR A 55 18.12 -10.56 -8.61
N LEU A 56 18.31 -10.09 -7.38
CA LEU A 56 17.22 -9.61 -6.54
C LEU A 56 17.05 -8.10 -6.73
N VAL A 57 15.88 -7.70 -7.22
CA VAL A 57 15.49 -6.29 -7.36
C VAL A 57 14.40 -5.97 -6.35
N SER A 58 14.65 -5.07 -5.41
CA SER A 58 13.61 -4.63 -4.48
C SER A 58 12.98 -3.32 -4.92
N ASP A 59 11.67 -3.31 -5.12
CA ASP A 59 10.91 -2.06 -5.25
C ASP A 59 10.34 -1.67 -3.88
N MET A 60 10.97 -0.67 -3.27
CA MET A 60 10.58 -0.16 -1.96
C MET A 60 9.73 1.12 -2.04
N ALA A 61 9.10 1.41 -3.19
CA ALA A 61 8.32 2.65 -3.40
C ALA A 61 7.35 2.97 -2.27
N HIS A 62 6.66 1.96 -1.73
CA HIS A 62 5.67 2.15 -0.66
C HIS A 62 6.31 2.37 0.73
N ILE A 63 7.52 1.87 0.98
CA ILE A 63 8.13 1.83 2.32
C ILE A 63 9.44 2.62 2.44
N SER A 64 9.86 3.35 1.40
CA SER A 64 11.16 4.05 1.38
C SER A 64 11.33 5.05 2.52
N GLY A 65 10.27 5.72 2.95
CA GLY A 65 10.30 6.58 4.15
C GLY A 65 10.53 5.79 5.44
N LEU A 66 9.86 4.64 5.59
CA LEU A 66 10.03 3.75 6.75
C LEU A 66 11.46 3.18 6.82
N VAL A 67 12.02 2.82 5.66
CA VAL A 67 13.41 2.36 5.52
C VAL A 67 14.39 3.48 5.87
N ALA A 68 14.21 4.68 5.33
CA ALA A 68 15.06 5.85 5.61
C ALA A 68 15.08 6.22 7.09
N ALA A 69 13.92 6.15 7.76
CA ALA A 69 13.78 6.37 9.20
C ALA A 69 14.28 5.21 10.09
N LYS A 70 14.74 4.10 9.49
CA LYS A 70 15.20 2.89 10.19
C LYS A 70 14.12 2.32 11.13
N VAL A 71 12.87 2.28 10.66
CA VAL A 71 11.73 1.68 11.38
C VAL A 71 11.10 0.49 10.62
N ALA A 72 11.68 0.11 9.48
CA ALA A 72 11.35 -1.08 8.72
C ALA A 72 12.63 -1.83 8.29
N PRO A 73 12.56 -3.15 8.02
CA PRO A 73 13.68 -3.91 7.47
C PRO A 73 14.18 -3.29 6.16
N SER A 74 15.51 -3.15 6.04
CA SER A 74 16.14 -2.55 4.87
C SER A 74 16.36 -3.58 3.76
N PRO A 75 15.85 -3.37 2.53
CA PRO A 75 16.15 -4.25 1.40
C PRO A 75 17.63 -4.20 0.99
N PHE A 76 18.33 -3.11 1.32
CA PHE A 76 19.73 -2.92 0.96
C PHE A 76 20.66 -3.97 1.54
N ASN A 77 20.26 -4.72 2.57
CA ASN A 77 21.12 -5.79 3.11
C ASN A 77 21.28 -6.97 2.14
N PHE A 78 20.29 -7.22 1.28
CA PHE A 78 20.23 -8.43 0.46
C PHE A 78 20.14 -8.15 -1.04
N SER A 79 19.48 -7.07 -1.43
CA SER A 79 19.14 -6.80 -2.82
C SER A 79 20.33 -6.30 -3.64
N ASP A 80 20.37 -6.74 -4.89
CA ASP A 80 21.39 -6.32 -5.85
C ASP A 80 21.07 -4.93 -6.41
N ILE A 81 19.78 -4.64 -6.61
CA ILE A 81 19.23 -3.36 -7.05
C ILE A 81 18.06 -3.00 -6.13
N VAL A 82 17.92 -1.72 -5.79
CA VAL A 82 16.76 -1.19 -5.08
C VAL A 82 16.18 -0.02 -5.87
N THR A 83 14.91 -0.10 -6.25
CA THR A 83 14.18 1.00 -6.90
C THR A 83 13.19 1.61 -5.92
N THR A 84 12.90 2.90 -6.11
CA THR A 84 11.88 3.57 -5.30
C THR A 84 11.34 4.81 -5.98
N THR A 85 10.09 5.15 -5.66
CA THR A 85 9.53 6.48 -5.90
C THR A 85 9.83 7.42 -4.74
N SER A 86 9.97 8.72 -5.00
CA SER A 86 10.26 9.72 -3.97
C SER A 86 9.05 10.32 -3.25
N HIS A 87 7.83 10.15 -3.76
CA HIS A 87 6.64 10.91 -3.30
C HIS A 87 5.76 10.23 -2.24
N LYS A 88 5.89 8.92 -2.04
CA LYS A 88 5.00 8.15 -1.14
C LYS A 88 5.40 8.33 0.33
N SER A 89 5.78 7.26 1.02
CA SER A 89 6.21 7.36 2.43
C SER A 89 7.45 8.24 2.61
N LEU A 90 8.28 8.42 1.57
CA LEU A 90 9.43 9.35 1.61
C LEU A 90 9.01 10.85 1.57
N ARG A 91 7.78 11.16 1.17
CA ARG A 91 7.19 12.52 1.21
C ARG A 91 7.96 13.59 0.43
N GLY A 92 8.62 13.21 -0.66
CA GLY A 92 9.30 14.11 -1.59
C GLY A 92 8.49 14.42 -2.86
N PRO A 93 9.12 14.98 -3.91
CA PRO A 93 8.44 15.29 -5.17
C PRO A 93 8.11 14.03 -5.97
N ARG A 94 7.34 14.15 -7.06
CA ARG A 94 7.15 13.06 -8.03
C ARG A 94 8.44 12.80 -8.80
N GLY A 95 9.14 11.73 -8.42
CA GLY A 95 10.36 11.25 -9.07
C GLY A 95 10.69 9.83 -8.61
N ALA A 96 11.87 9.34 -8.99
CA ALA A 96 12.36 8.01 -8.64
C ALA A 96 13.88 7.99 -8.43
N MET A 97 14.36 6.94 -7.76
CA MET A 97 15.80 6.64 -7.61
C MET A 97 16.05 5.16 -7.89
N ILE A 98 17.20 4.86 -8.48
CA ILE A 98 17.70 3.50 -8.70
C ILE A 98 19.03 3.38 -7.96
N PHE A 99 19.07 2.53 -6.95
CA PHE A 99 20.28 2.16 -6.24
C PHE A 99 20.78 0.82 -6.76
N TYR A 100 22.09 0.68 -6.92
CA TYR A 100 22.72 -0.55 -7.40
C TYR A 100 23.99 -0.84 -6.60
N ARG A 101 24.28 -2.14 -6.41
CA ARG A 101 25.53 -2.61 -5.80
C ARG A 101 26.74 -2.31 -6.70
N LYS A 102 27.88 -2.07 -6.07
CA LYS A 102 29.22 -1.98 -6.67
C LYS A 102 30.17 -2.92 -5.92
N GLY A 103 31.29 -3.30 -6.54
CA GLY A 103 32.29 -4.19 -5.93
C GLY A 103 32.05 -5.67 -6.22
N VAL A 104 32.47 -6.55 -5.31
CA VAL A 104 32.41 -8.00 -5.50
C VAL A 104 30.98 -8.52 -5.38
N ARG A 105 30.50 -9.22 -6.42
CA ARG A 105 29.20 -9.91 -6.44
C ARG A 105 29.32 -11.33 -5.91
N LYS A 106 30.29 -12.10 -6.41
CA LYS A 106 30.52 -13.50 -6.06
C LYS A 106 32.02 -13.80 -6.09
N VAL A 107 32.44 -14.79 -5.33
CA VAL A 107 33.77 -15.38 -5.44
C VAL A 107 33.63 -16.79 -5.99
N ASN A 108 34.35 -17.12 -7.04
CA ASN A 108 34.36 -18.47 -7.57
C ASN A 108 34.92 -19.42 -6.50
N PRO A 109 34.14 -20.44 -6.05
CA PRO A 109 34.56 -21.28 -4.93
C PRO A 109 35.83 -22.08 -5.22
N ARG A 110 36.10 -22.38 -6.50
CA ARG A 110 37.25 -23.16 -6.97
C ARG A 110 38.47 -22.28 -7.22
N THR A 111 38.32 -21.25 -8.06
CA THR A 111 39.47 -20.42 -8.49
C THR A 111 39.79 -19.28 -7.54
N LYS A 112 38.91 -19.02 -6.55
CA LYS A 112 38.95 -17.83 -5.67
C LYS A 112 38.89 -16.49 -6.41
N GLN A 113 38.58 -16.52 -7.71
CA GLN A 113 38.44 -15.32 -8.52
C GLN A 113 37.18 -14.55 -8.11
N GLU A 114 37.35 -13.26 -7.89
CA GLU A 114 36.24 -12.35 -7.65
C GLU A 114 35.51 -12.02 -8.96
N ILE A 115 34.19 -12.06 -8.92
CA ILE A 115 33.29 -11.64 -9.98
C ILE A 115 32.65 -10.35 -9.50
N LEU A 116 32.93 -9.25 -10.19
CA LEU A 116 32.43 -7.93 -9.84
C LEU A 116 30.98 -7.74 -10.31
N TYR A 117 30.26 -6.83 -9.65
CA TYR A 117 29.01 -6.29 -10.16
C TYR A 117 29.26 -5.45 -11.41
N ASP A 118 28.47 -5.70 -12.45
CA ASP A 118 28.37 -4.86 -13.65
C ASP A 118 26.94 -4.32 -13.76
N LEU A 119 26.60 -3.41 -12.85
CA LEU A 119 25.26 -2.81 -12.77
C LEU A 119 25.27 -1.32 -13.12
N GLU A 120 26.31 -0.60 -12.71
CA GLU A 120 26.42 0.86 -12.85
C GLU A 120 26.35 1.32 -14.32
N GLY A 121 27.20 0.75 -15.18
CA GLY A 121 27.23 1.09 -16.61
C GLY A 121 25.89 0.79 -17.30
N PRO A 122 25.40 -0.46 -17.26
CA PRO A 122 24.14 -0.82 -17.90
C PRO A 122 22.92 -0.03 -17.40
N ILE A 123 22.81 0.22 -16.09
CA ILE A 123 21.68 0.98 -15.52
C ILE A 123 21.74 2.45 -15.95
N ASN A 124 22.90 3.11 -15.78
CA ASN A 124 23.02 4.53 -16.15
C ASN A 124 22.81 4.73 -17.65
N SER A 125 23.40 3.89 -18.50
CA SER A 125 23.23 3.94 -19.96
C SER A 125 21.78 3.64 -20.39
N SER A 126 21.08 2.77 -19.67
CA SER A 126 19.66 2.51 -19.90
C SER A 126 18.81 3.74 -19.57
N VAL A 127 19.12 4.47 -18.49
CA VAL A 127 18.43 5.73 -18.16
C VAL A 127 18.72 6.79 -19.23
N PHE A 128 20.00 7.06 -19.50
CA PHE A 128 20.45 7.96 -20.55
C PHE A 128 21.71 7.40 -21.20
N PRO A 129 21.77 7.27 -22.54
CA PRO A 129 20.82 7.79 -23.53
C PRO A 129 19.67 6.84 -23.87
N GLY A 130 19.50 5.72 -23.17
CA GLY A 130 18.57 4.66 -23.56
C GLY A 130 17.08 5.05 -23.58
N HIS A 131 16.54 5.53 -22.46
CA HIS A 131 15.09 5.76 -22.31
C HIS A 131 14.70 7.21 -22.02
N GLN A 132 15.62 8.05 -21.56
CA GLN A 132 15.37 9.45 -21.23
C GLN A 132 16.38 10.39 -21.93
N GLY A 133 16.02 11.67 -22.04
CA GLY A 133 16.87 12.75 -22.53
C GLY A 133 17.32 13.69 -21.40
N GLY A 134 16.93 14.96 -21.46
CA GLY A 134 17.32 15.97 -20.47
C GLY A 134 16.77 15.70 -19.05
N PRO A 135 17.59 15.84 -17.99
CA PRO A 135 17.15 15.62 -16.62
C PRO A 135 16.22 16.75 -16.12
N HIS A 136 15.23 16.39 -15.31
CA HIS A 136 14.32 17.36 -14.66
C HIS A 136 14.97 17.95 -13.40
N ASN A 137 15.91 18.87 -13.58
CA ASN A 137 16.75 19.41 -12.49
C ASN A 137 15.94 20.02 -11.34
N HIS A 138 14.82 20.69 -11.59
CA HIS A 138 13.94 21.21 -10.54
C HIS A 138 13.41 20.10 -9.60
N THR A 139 13.05 18.94 -10.16
CA THR A 139 12.62 17.77 -9.38
C THR A 139 13.79 17.13 -8.62
N ILE A 140 14.98 17.09 -9.23
CA ILE A 140 16.20 16.59 -8.57
C ILE A 140 16.58 17.49 -7.38
N THR A 141 16.48 18.81 -7.53
CA THR A 141 16.71 19.77 -6.44
C THR A 141 15.70 19.57 -5.31
N ALA A 142 14.40 19.45 -5.61
CA ALA A 142 13.37 19.19 -4.61
C ALA A 142 13.56 17.82 -3.92
N LEU A 143 14.05 16.81 -4.64
CA LEU A 143 14.39 15.51 -4.08
C LEU A 143 15.54 15.63 -3.05
N ALA A 144 16.56 16.43 -3.34
CA ALA A 144 17.65 16.67 -2.38
C ALA A 144 17.13 17.29 -1.07
N VAL A 145 16.17 18.22 -1.13
CA VAL A 145 15.51 18.79 0.04
C VAL A 145 14.77 17.70 0.84
N ALA A 146 13.97 16.87 0.17
CA ALA A 146 13.24 15.78 0.83
C ALA A 146 14.19 14.75 1.47
N LEU A 147 15.31 14.43 0.82
CA LEU A 147 16.32 13.52 1.36
C LEU A 147 17.03 14.09 2.59
N LYS A 148 17.22 15.42 2.66
CA LYS A 148 17.71 16.09 3.87
C LYS A 148 16.69 16.00 5.00
N GLN A 149 15.41 16.26 4.72
CA GLN A 149 14.34 16.12 5.72
C GLN A 149 14.24 14.68 6.24
N ALA A 150 14.41 13.67 5.38
CA ALA A 150 14.31 12.26 5.76
C ALA A 150 15.39 11.78 6.76
N GLN A 151 16.47 12.55 6.93
CA GLN A 151 17.54 12.27 7.90
C GLN A 151 17.27 12.85 9.29
N SER A 152 16.22 13.67 9.42
CA SER A 152 15.92 14.37 10.67
C SER A 152 15.31 13.46 11.75
N PRO A 153 15.53 13.74 13.04
CA PRO A 153 14.82 13.07 14.14
C PRO A 153 13.30 13.18 14.03
N GLU A 154 12.78 14.32 13.55
CA GLU A 154 11.36 14.60 13.38
C GLU A 154 10.74 13.69 12.32
N PHE A 155 11.45 13.46 11.19
CA PHE A 155 10.99 12.51 10.19
C PHE A 155 10.98 11.08 10.73
N ARG A 156 11.95 10.71 11.56
CA ARG A 156 11.94 9.40 12.22
C ARG A 156 10.78 9.25 13.20
N ALA A 157 10.47 10.28 13.99
CA ALA A 157 9.31 10.30 14.87
C ALA A 157 8.00 10.18 14.06
N TYR A 158 7.87 10.94 12.98
CA TYR A 158 6.76 10.85 12.03
C TYR A 158 6.56 9.42 11.50
N GLN A 159 7.61 8.74 11.03
CA GLN A 159 7.48 7.37 10.51
C GLN A 159 7.12 6.35 11.61
N LYS A 160 7.53 6.56 12.86
CA LYS A 160 7.05 5.74 13.99
C LYS A 160 5.54 5.95 14.21
N GLN A 161 5.08 7.19 14.16
CA GLN A 161 3.65 7.52 14.28
C GLN A 161 2.84 6.89 13.15
N VAL A 162 3.36 6.89 11.91
CA VAL A 162 2.73 6.22 10.75
C VAL A 162 2.46 4.74 11.04
N LEU A 163 3.44 4.04 11.62
CA LEU A 163 3.31 2.62 12.00
C LEU A 163 2.33 2.41 13.16
N ALA A 164 2.40 3.26 14.19
CA ALA A 164 1.51 3.18 15.34
C ALA A 164 0.04 3.39 14.93
N ASN A 165 -0.20 4.42 14.12
CA ASN A 165 -1.49 4.72 13.51
C ASN A 165 -2.03 3.57 12.66
N ALA A 166 -1.18 2.92 11.85
CA ALA A 166 -1.59 1.80 11.02
C ALA A 166 -2.00 0.58 11.86
N LYS A 167 -1.30 0.34 12.98
CA LYS A 167 -1.65 -0.71 13.94
C LYS A 167 -2.95 -0.39 14.66
N ALA A 168 -3.17 0.85 15.10
CA ALA A 168 -4.43 1.28 15.70
C ALA A 168 -5.62 1.10 14.75
N LEU A 169 -5.46 1.54 13.49
CA LEU A 169 -6.45 1.34 12.42
C LEU A 169 -6.75 -0.16 12.21
N ALA A 170 -5.71 -0.99 12.09
CA ALA A 170 -5.88 -2.44 11.90
C ALA A 170 -6.56 -3.11 13.11
N ALA A 171 -6.20 -2.72 14.33
CA ALA A 171 -6.79 -3.25 15.56
C ALA A 171 -8.27 -2.86 15.66
N ARG A 172 -8.61 -1.59 15.45
CA ARG A 172 -10.01 -1.14 15.52
C ARG A 172 -10.86 -1.77 14.44
N LEU A 173 -10.38 -1.89 13.20
CA LEU A 173 -11.12 -2.59 12.14
C LEU A 173 -11.24 -4.09 12.43
N GLY A 174 -10.15 -4.73 12.86
CA GLY A 174 -10.00 -6.18 12.85
C GLY A 174 -10.41 -6.92 14.11
N ASN A 175 -10.18 -6.33 15.29
CA ASN A 175 -10.51 -7.00 16.56
C ASN A 175 -12.01 -7.31 16.65
N SER A 176 -12.37 -8.34 17.42
CA SER A 176 -13.77 -8.65 17.69
C SER A 176 -14.47 -7.49 18.39
N LYS A 177 -15.81 -7.43 18.26
CA LYS A 177 -16.63 -6.43 18.94
C LYS A 177 -16.46 -6.46 20.45
N ASP A 178 -16.34 -7.66 21.02
CA ASP A 178 -16.11 -7.87 22.46
C ASP A 178 -14.75 -7.34 22.92
N ASN A 179 -13.78 -7.23 21.99
CA ASN A 179 -12.44 -6.68 22.24
C ASN A 179 -12.29 -5.25 21.68
N GLY A 180 -13.39 -4.52 21.55
CA GLY A 180 -13.38 -3.11 21.14
C GLY A 180 -13.01 -2.87 19.67
N GLY A 181 -13.14 -3.88 18.81
CA GLY A 181 -12.99 -3.72 17.35
C GLY A 181 -14.32 -3.78 16.59
N LEU A 182 -14.25 -3.79 15.26
CA LEU A 182 -15.40 -3.83 14.37
C LEU A 182 -15.64 -5.23 13.75
N GLY A 183 -14.72 -6.16 13.95
CA GLY A 183 -14.83 -7.55 13.50
C GLY A 183 -14.65 -7.76 12.00
N TYR A 184 -13.99 -6.83 11.30
CA TYR A 184 -13.65 -7.02 9.89
C TYR A 184 -12.49 -7.99 9.72
N LYS A 185 -12.48 -8.75 8.62
CA LYS A 185 -11.34 -9.59 8.30
C LYS A 185 -10.22 -8.72 7.72
N ILE A 186 -9.06 -8.73 8.36
CA ILE A 186 -7.86 -8.05 7.84
C ILE A 186 -7.00 -9.08 7.12
N VAL A 187 -6.63 -8.82 5.86
CA VAL A 187 -5.73 -9.72 5.11
C VAL A 187 -4.40 -9.80 5.85
N SER A 188 -3.89 -11.03 6.00
CA SER A 188 -2.73 -11.38 6.83
C SER A 188 -2.90 -11.18 8.34
N GLY A 189 -4.11 -10.88 8.83
CA GLY A 189 -4.42 -10.73 10.24
C GLY A 189 -3.95 -9.42 10.89
N GLY A 190 -3.44 -8.47 10.11
CA GLY A 190 -2.94 -7.20 10.64
C GLY A 190 -2.00 -6.46 9.69
N THR A 191 -1.15 -5.61 10.27
CA THR A 191 -0.13 -4.85 9.52
C THR A 191 1.16 -4.66 10.31
N ASP A 192 2.28 -4.70 9.60
CA ASP A 192 3.61 -4.32 10.08
C ASP A 192 4.08 -2.98 9.48
N ASN A 193 3.34 -2.44 8.50
CA ASN A 193 3.74 -1.25 7.75
C ASN A 193 2.65 -0.16 7.78
N HIS A 194 2.63 0.72 6.78
CA HIS A 194 1.79 1.93 6.74
C HIS A 194 0.39 1.71 6.15
N LEU A 195 0.03 0.48 5.75
CA LEU A 195 -1.27 0.20 5.14
C LEU A 195 -2.00 -0.99 5.77
N VAL A 196 -3.31 -1.02 5.60
CA VAL A 196 -4.21 -2.11 6.01
C VAL A 196 -5.04 -2.53 4.81
N LEU A 197 -5.25 -3.83 4.64
CA LEU A 197 -6.10 -4.39 3.58
C LEU A 197 -7.27 -5.13 4.21
N VAL A 198 -8.47 -4.58 4.06
CA VAL A 198 -9.71 -5.12 4.63
C VAL A 198 -10.38 -6.02 3.60
N ASP A 199 -10.75 -7.23 4.00
CA ASP A 199 -11.56 -8.19 3.23
C ASP A 199 -13.05 -7.98 3.60
N LEU A 200 -13.82 -7.48 2.63
CA LEU A 200 -15.25 -7.15 2.79
C LEU A 200 -16.17 -8.28 2.35
N LYS A 201 -15.63 -9.39 1.82
CA LYS A 201 -16.41 -10.56 1.42
C LYS A 201 -17.29 -11.12 2.55
N PRO A 202 -16.85 -11.18 3.83
CA PRO A 202 -17.73 -11.63 4.91
C PRO A 202 -18.97 -10.76 5.11
N GLN A 203 -18.93 -9.49 4.69
CA GLN A 203 -20.06 -8.56 4.72
C GLN A 203 -20.90 -8.60 3.44
N SER A 204 -20.59 -9.50 2.50
CA SER A 204 -21.29 -9.64 1.21
C SER A 204 -21.37 -8.33 0.41
N ILE A 205 -20.38 -7.46 0.56
CA ILE A 205 -20.27 -6.18 -0.13
C ILE A 205 -18.88 -6.08 -0.79
N ASP A 206 -18.80 -5.44 -1.95
CA ASP A 206 -17.52 -5.24 -2.63
C ASP A 206 -16.89 -3.88 -2.31
N GLY A 207 -15.59 -3.77 -2.58
CA GLY A 207 -14.83 -2.56 -2.32
C GLY A 207 -15.32 -1.37 -3.15
N ALA A 208 -15.91 -1.59 -4.32
CA ALA A 208 -16.38 -0.51 -5.19
C ALA A 208 -17.57 0.26 -4.60
N ARG A 209 -18.52 -0.45 -3.97
CA ARG A 209 -19.66 0.17 -3.30
C ARG A 209 -19.23 0.94 -2.06
N VAL A 210 -18.37 0.34 -1.25
CA VAL A 210 -17.88 0.97 -0.02
C VAL A 210 -16.99 2.18 -0.33
N GLU A 211 -16.09 2.09 -1.31
CA GLU A 211 -15.27 3.21 -1.78
C GLU A 211 -16.13 4.39 -2.24
N ARG A 212 -17.23 4.13 -2.95
CA ARG A 212 -18.14 5.21 -3.39
C ARG A 212 -18.83 5.90 -2.20
N VAL A 213 -19.29 5.15 -1.21
CA VAL A 213 -19.88 5.76 0.00
C VAL A 213 -18.84 6.58 0.77
N LEU A 214 -17.61 6.06 0.90
CA LEU A 214 -16.51 6.77 1.53
C LEU A 214 -16.17 8.08 0.80
N GLU A 215 -16.12 8.06 -0.53
CA GLU A 215 -15.93 9.26 -1.36
C GLU A 215 -17.01 10.31 -1.08
N LEU A 216 -18.28 9.89 -1.01
CA LEU A 216 -19.40 10.79 -0.73
C LEU A 216 -19.37 11.40 0.66
N VAL A 217 -18.61 10.84 1.61
CA VAL A 217 -18.44 11.41 2.97
C VAL A 217 -17.08 12.05 3.18
N GLY A 218 -16.33 12.32 2.10
CA GLY A 218 -15.04 13.02 2.17
C GLY A 218 -13.85 12.13 2.55
N VAL A 219 -13.98 10.80 2.46
CA VAL A 219 -12.90 9.86 2.76
C VAL A 219 -12.37 9.23 1.47
N ALA A 220 -11.16 9.65 1.07
CA ALA A 220 -10.46 9.04 -0.04
C ALA A 220 -9.88 7.67 0.38
N SER A 221 -10.31 6.62 -0.31
CA SER A 221 -9.82 5.25 -0.14
C SER A 221 -9.64 4.58 -1.51
N ASN A 222 -9.29 3.31 -1.53
CA ASN A 222 -9.10 2.59 -2.79
C ASN A 222 -9.61 1.15 -2.66
N LYS A 223 -10.56 0.77 -3.52
CA LYS A 223 -10.93 -0.64 -3.69
C LYS A 223 -9.73 -1.44 -4.17
N ASN A 224 -9.54 -2.63 -3.62
CA ASN A 224 -8.39 -3.47 -3.93
C ASN A 224 -8.80 -4.95 -3.91
N THR A 225 -8.20 -5.75 -4.79
CA THR A 225 -8.39 -7.19 -4.76
C THR A 225 -7.87 -7.77 -3.44
N VAL A 226 -8.51 -8.83 -2.98
CA VAL A 226 -8.10 -9.63 -1.82
C VAL A 226 -7.90 -11.09 -2.24
N PRO A 227 -7.12 -11.89 -1.49
CA PRO A 227 -6.96 -13.31 -1.77
C PRO A 227 -8.31 -14.02 -1.93
N GLY A 228 -8.44 -14.85 -2.96
CA GLY A 228 -9.67 -15.55 -3.32
C GLY A 228 -10.70 -14.76 -4.13
N ASP A 229 -10.40 -13.52 -4.54
CA ASP A 229 -11.25 -12.82 -5.52
C ASP A 229 -11.22 -13.53 -6.88
N LYS A 230 -12.41 -13.84 -7.42
CA LYS A 230 -12.55 -14.53 -8.71
C LYS A 230 -12.27 -13.62 -9.92
N SER A 231 -12.37 -12.30 -9.75
CA SER A 231 -12.19 -11.31 -10.81
C SER A 231 -11.50 -10.07 -10.27
N ALA A 232 -10.45 -9.62 -10.96
CA ALA A 232 -9.80 -8.34 -10.66
C ALA A 232 -10.71 -7.13 -10.91
N MET A 233 -11.78 -7.29 -11.69
CA MET A 233 -12.75 -6.22 -11.98
C MET A 233 -13.80 -6.05 -10.88
N VAL A 234 -13.88 -6.99 -9.92
CA VAL A 234 -14.82 -6.95 -8.79
C VAL A 234 -14.04 -7.17 -7.49
N PRO A 235 -13.26 -6.17 -7.04
CA PRO A 235 -12.41 -6.30 -5.87
C PRO A 235 -13.23 -6.42 -4.58
N GLY A 236 -12.98 -7.47 -3.81
CA GLY A 236 -13.67 -7.76 -2.55
C GLY A 236 -13.13 -7.04 -1.33
N GLY A 237 -12.22 -6.06 -1.49
CA GLY A 237 -11.61 -5.39 -0.35
C GLY A 237 -11.27 -3.92 -0.53
N LEU A 238 -10.76 -3.34 0.55
CA LEU A 238 -10.44 -1.93 0.68
C LEU A 238 -9.03 -1.76 1.23
N ARG A 239 -8.21 -0.96 0.54
CA ARG A 239 -6.86 -0.60 1.00
C ARG A 239 -6.89 0.78 1.64
N LEU A 240 -6.41 0.85 2.88
CA LEU A 240 -6.31 2.07 3.67
C LEU A 240 -4.86 2.30 4.07
N GLY A 241 -4.44 3.56 4.20
CA GLY A 241 -3.07 3.90 4.58
C GLY A 241 -3.02 5.14 5.47
N THR A 242 -2.01 5.18 6.33
CA THR A 242 -1.86 6.22 7.36
C THR A 242 -0.94 7.42 7.04
N PRO A 243 -0.02 7.41 6.05
CA PRO A 243 0.98 8.48 5.89
C PRO A 243 0.41 9.90 5.73
N ALA A 244 -0.63 10.06 4.91
CA ALA A 244 -1.17 11.37 4.56
C ALA A 244 -1.77 12.09 5.78
N MET A 245 -2.65 11.41 6.52
CA MET A 245 -3.28 12.00 7.70
C MET A 245 -2.32 12.11 8.89
N THR A 246 -1.35 11.19 9.01
CA THR A 246 -0.27 11.33 10.01
C THR A 246 0.57 12.57 9.74
N THR A 247 0.79 12.95 8.47
CA THR A 247 1.47 14.21 8.12
C THR A 247 0.69 15.44 8.59
N ARG A 248 -0.63 15.35 8.68
CA ARG A 248 -1.50 16.42 9.23
C ARG A 248 -1.61 16.40 10.75
N GLY A 249 -0.98 15.44 11.43
CA GLY A 249 -0.97 15.35 12.90
C GLY A 249 -1.91 14.31 13.49
N PHE A 250 -2.52 13.42 12.68
CA PHE A 250 -3.36 12.35 13.22
C PHE A 250 -2.57 11.38 14.10
N THR A 251 -3.20 10.93 15.18
CA THR A 251 -2.69 9.96 16.14
C THR A 251 -3.50 8.65 16.11
N GLU A 252 -3.20 7.71 17.02
CA GLU A 252 -3.86 6.42 17.12
C GLU A 252 -5.37 6.54 17.39
N ASP A 253 -5.77 7.49 18.24
CA ASP A 253 -7.19 7.76 18.55
C ASP A 253 -7.94 8.25 17.31
N ASP A 254 -7.29 9.11 16.52
CA ASP A 254 -7.84 9.60 15.26
C ASP A 254 -8.02 8.45 14.27
N PHE A 255 -7.06 7.53 14.17
CA PHE A 255 -7.19 6.35 13.30
C PHE A 255 -8.22 5.33 13.80
N THR A 256 -8.51 5.31 15.10
CA THR A 256 -9.66 4.57 15.65
C THR A 256 -10.97 5.19 15.18
N ARG A 257 -11.08 6.53 15.18
CA ARG A 257 -12.25 7.24 14.60
C ARG A 257 -12.36 7.04 13.09
N VAL A 258 -11.25 7.02 12.35
CA VAL A 258 -11.25 6.68 10.91
C VAL A 258 -11.82 5.28 10.69
N ALA A 259 -11.43 4.29 11.50
CA ALA A 259 -11.99 2.94 11.40
C ALA A 259 -13.51 2.91 11.61
N ASP A 260 -14.02 3.72 12.54
CA ASP A 260 -15.46 3.82 12.82
C ASP A 260 -16.23 4.45 11.66
N ILE A 261 -15.66 5.47 11.00
CA ILE A 261 -16.20 6.06 9.78
C ILE A 261 -16.26 5.01 8.66
N VAL A 262 -15.21 4.20 8.50
CA VAL A 262 -15.20 3.07 7.54
C VAL A 262 -16.29 2.06 7.89
N GLY A 263 -16.45 1.71 9.17
CA GLY A 263 -17.51 0.80 9.61
C GLY A 263 -18.93 1.32 9.30
N ARG A 264 -19.18 2.62 9.49
CA ARG A 264 -20.44 3.27 9.10
C ARG A 264 -20.65 3.24 7.59
N ALA A 265 -19.62 3.58 6.81
CA ALA A 265 -19.70 3.55 5.35
C ALA A 265 -20.02 2.15 4.80
N VAL A 266 -19.46 1.10 5.40
CA VAL A 266 -19.81 -0.30 5.03
C VAL A 266 -21.28 -0.58 5.30
N LYS A 267 -21.83 -0.19 6.46
CA LYS A 267 -23.25 -0.41 6.79
C LYS A 267 -24.18 0.35 5.83
N ILE A 268 -23.84 1.61 5.53
CA ILE A 268 -24.57 2.43 4.54
C ILE A 268 -24.53 1.73 3.18
N ALA A 269 -23.35 1.31 2.71
CA ALA A 269 -23.21 0.61 1.43
C ALA A 269 -24.04 -0.68 1.37
N SER A 270 -24.06 -1.48 2.44
CA SER A 270 -24.89 -2.69 2.51
C SER A 270 -26.38 -2.38 2.43
N ARG A 271 -26.87 -1.37 3.16
CA ARG A 271 -28.28 -0.92 3.09
C ARG A 271 -28.66 -0.46 1.68
N PHE A 272 -27.79 0.33 1.07
CA PHE A 272 -27.99 0.82 -0.29
C PHE A 272 -27.95 -0.30 -1.34
N ASP A 273 -27.11 -1.32 -1.16
CA ASP A 273 -27.07 -2.48 -2.06
C ASP A 273 -28.38 -3.27 -2.03
N GLU A 274 -28.92 -3.50 -0.85
CA GLU A 274 -30.19 -4.21 -0.66
C GLU A 274 -31.37 -3.42 -1.27
N THR A 275 -31.48 -2.14 -0.94
CA THR A 275 -32.56 -1.27 -1.45
C THR A 275 -32.49 -1.06 -2.95
N ALA A 276 -31.29 -0.84 -3.51
CA ALA A 276 -31.09 -0.72 -4.96
C ALA A 276 -31.42 -2.03 -5.70
N ARG A 277 -31.12 -3.19 -5.09
CA ARG A 277 -31.47 -4.50 -5.65
C ARG A 277 -32.98 -4.71 -5.68
N ASN A 278 -33.67 -4.45 -4.56
CA ASN A 278 -35.13 -4.55 -4.49
C ASN A 278 -35.81 -3.59 -5.48
N ALA A 279 -35.28 -2.37 -5.65
CA ALA A 279 -35.79 -1.40 -6.62
C ALA A 279 -35.59 -1.84 -8.08
N ALA A 280 -34.47 -2.50 -8.40
CA ALA A 280 -34.23 -3.06 -9.73
C ALA A 280 -35.15 -4.25 -10.00
N GLU A 281 -35.30 -5.16 -9.04
CA GLU A 281 -36.19 -6.33 -9.12
C GLU A 281 -37.65 -5.91 -9.30
N GLY A 282 -38.12 -4.91 -8.55
CA GLY A 282 -39.48 -4.35 -8.70
C GLY A 282 -39.75 -3.73 -10.07
N LYS A 283 -38.70 -3.34 -10.82
CA LYS A 283 -38.79 -2.85 -12.20
C LYS A 283 -38.56 -3.95 -13.26
N GLY A 284 -38.27 -5.18 -12.84
CA GLY A 284 -37.87 -6.27 -13.75
C GLY A 284 -36.48 -6.06 -14.39
N GLU A 285 -35.65 -5.21 -13.80
CA GLU A 285 -34.31 -4.89 -14.31
C GLU A 285 -33.24 -5.80 -13.67
N LYS A 286 -32.25 -6.21 -14.46
CA LYS A 286 -31.10 -6.95 -13.94
C LYS A 286 -30.21 -6.06 -13.07
N TYR A 287 -30.11 -6.38 -11.79
CA TYR A 287 -29.23 -5.67 -10.86
C TYR A 287 -27.74 -5.77 -11.27
N LYS A 288 -27.07 -4.62 -11.28
CA LYS A 288 -25.63 -4.46 -11.59
C LYS A 288 -25.02 -3.40 -10.67
N LEU A 289 -23.68 -3.32 -10.64
CA LEU A 289 -22.97 -2.24 -9.93
C LEU A 289 -23.44 -0.83 -10.38
N LYS A 290 -23.77 -0.67 -11.66
CA LYS A 290 -24.33 0.60 -12.16
C LYS A 290 -25.67 0.94 -11.49
N SER A 291 -26.54 -0.04 -11.26
CA SER A 291 -27.82 0.14 -10.56
C SER A 291 -27.62 0.71 -9.15
N PHE A 292 -26.58 0.23 -8.43
CA PHE A 292 -26.20 0.79 -7.14
C PHE A 292 -25.82 2.27 -7.23
N PHE A 293 -24.94 2.63 -8.18
CA PHE A 293 -24.50 4.02 -8.35
C PHE A 293 -25.64 4.95 -8.78
N ASP A 294 -26.49 4.50 -9.71
CA ASP A 294 -27.64 5.27 -10.19
C ASP A 294 -28.67 5.50 -9.06
N TYR A 295 -28.80 4.54 -8.14
CA TYR A 295 -29.67 4.66 -6.97
C TYR A 295 -29.06 5.55 -5.88
N LEU A 296 -27.77 5.39 -5.58
CA LEU A 296 -27.05 6.17 -4.56
C LEU A 296 -26.85 7.65 -4.96
N ARG A 297 -26.65 7.94 -6.24
CA ARG A 297 -26.39 9.28 -6.79
C ARG A 297 -25.24 10.00 -6.04
N ASN A 298 -25.55 11.16 -5.46
CA ASN A 298 -24.66 11.97 -4.63
C ASN A 298 -24.87 11.74 -3.12
N GLY A 299 -25.84 10.89 -2.73
CA GLY A 299 -26.18 10.63 -1.34
C GLY A 299 -26.81 11.83 -0.61
N ASP A 300 -27.17 12.91 -1.31
CA ASP A 300 -27.71 14.14 -0.69
C ASP A 300 -29.14 13.94 -0.14
N GLU A 301 -29.85 12.93 -0.63
CA GLU A 301 -31.20 12.55 -0.16
C GLU A 301 -31.14 11.64 1.10
N ASP A 302 -29.95 11.20 1.50
CA ASP A 302 -29.76 10.29 2.63
C ASP A 302 -29.17 11.02 3.85
N SER A 303 -29.95 11.10 4.92
CA SER A 303 -29.56 11.85 6.12
C SER A 303 -28.30 11.30 6.79
N GLU A 304 -28.04 10.00 6.75
CA GLU A 304 -26.83 9.41 7.34
C GLU A 304 -25.58 9.79 6.56
N ILE A 305 -25.64 9.81 5.22
CA ILE A 305 -24.53 10.26 4.36
C ILE A 305 -24.26 11.74 4.59
N VAL A 306 -25.30 12.59 4.58
CA VAL A 306 -25.15 14.04 4.78
C VAL A 306 -24.56 14.33 6.16
N GLN A 307 -25.06 13.67 7.21
CA GLN A 307 -24.54 13.83 8.55
C GLN A 307 -23.08 13.37 8.65
N LEU A 308 -22.75 12.16 8.16
CA LEU A 308 -21.39 11.63 8.21
C LEU A 308 -20.42 12.51 7.40
N ARG A 309 -20.84 13.05 6.26
CA ARG A 309 -20.05 14.01 5.47
C ARG A 309 -19.71 15.27 6.28
N SER A 310 -20.69 15.84 6.98
CA SER A 310 -20.45 17.00 7.85
C SER A 310 -19.50 16.65 8.98
N GLU A 311 -19.76 15.56 9.72
CA GLU A 311 -18.91 15.12 10.82
C GLU A 311 -17.45 14.89 10.42
N VAL A 312 -17.22 14.31 9.23
CA VAL A 312 -15.87 14.11 8.67
C VAL A 312 -15.25 15.46 8.34
N SER A 313 -15.96 16.32 7.61
CA SER A 313 -15.44 17.63 7.19
C SER A 313 -15.11 18.53 8.38
N ASP A 314 -16.01 18.63 9.35
CA ASP A 314 -15.86 19.47 10.53
C ASP A 314 -14.68 19.02 11.39
N TRP A 315 -14.51 17.70 11.57
CA TRP A 315 -13.38 17.15 12.31
C TRP A 315 -12.06 17.28 11.55
N VAL A 316 -12.01 16.89 10.28
CA VAL A 316 -10.77 16.93 9.50
C VAL A 316 -10.33 18.39 9.25
N GLY A 317 -11.27 19.32 9.22
CA GLY A 317 -11.02 20.76 9.13
C GLY A 317 -10.24 21.34 10.32
N THR A 318 -10.20 20.66 11.47
CA THR A 318 -9.44 21.13 12.65
C THR A 318 -7.93 20.86 12.57
N TYR A 319 -7.46 20.13 11.56
CA TYR A 319 -6.04 19.79 11.40
C TYR A 319 -5.38 20.66 10.33
N PRO A 320 -4.09 21.03 10.48
CA PRO A 320 -3.39 21.85 9.50
C PRO A 320 -3.23 21.15 8.15
N LEU A 321 -3.12 21.92 7.07
CA LEU A 321 -2.57 21.41 5.80
C LEU A 321 -1.05 21.65 5.76
N PRO A 322 -0.24 20.69 5.26
CA PRO A 322 1.23 20.81 5.31
C PRO A 322 1.82 21.96 4.47
N TRP A 323 1.02 22.57 3.61
CA TRP A 323 1.40 23.69 2.74
C TRP A 323 0.71 25.00 3.12
N ASP A 324 -0.14 25.01 4.15
CA ASP A 324 -0.74 26.25 4.61
C ASP A 324 0.35 27.11 5.23
N GLU A 325 0.62 28.25 4.60
CA GLU A 325 1.41 29.33 5.19
C GLU A 325 0.53 30.04 6.22
N LYS A 326 0.39 29.49 7.43
CA LYS A 326 -0.16 30.28 8.54
C LYS A 326 0.59 30.02 9.86
N PRO A 327 0.68 31.08 10.68
CA PRO A 327 1.93 31.81 10.96
C PRO A 327 2.79 31.25 12.09
#